data_AF-A0A2V8DCF7-F1
#
_entry.id   AF-A0A2V8DCF7-F1
#
_cell.length_a   1.000
_cell.length_b   1.000
_cell.length_c   1.000
_cell.angle_alpha   90.00
_cell.angle_beta   90.00
_cell.angle_gamma   90.00
#
_symmetry.space_group_name_H-M   'P 1'
#
loop_
_entity.id
_entity.type
_entity.pdbx_description
1 polymer ?
#
loop_
_entity_poly.entity_id
_entity_poly.type
_entity_poly.pdbx_seq_one_letter_code
_entity_poly.pdbx_strand_id
1 'polypeptide(L)'
;MTTIRPFGHLGLKLLSVGLAVLLWMAVSGEQTVERGLRVSLELQQFPPGLEIQGEPLSTVDVRVRGASGTLGRLSPGDIVAVLDLRAARVGRRLFHLTPEQVRSPFGVEVVQVTPPTVALLFEKSTTRQVPVVPAVDGKPAPGYVVGKTAADPPTVEVVGPESAIERVTEALT
;
A
#
# COMPACT_ATOMS: atom_id res chain seq x y z
N MET A 1 34.81 -62.32 23.47
CA MET A 1 33.34 -62.06 23.54
C MET A 1 33.12 -60.92 24.52
N THR A 2 33.00 -59.69 24.02
CA THR A 2 32.87 -58.49 24.86
C THR A 2 31.39 -58.29 25.16
N THR A 3 30.98 -58.56 26.38
CA THR A 3 29.58 -58.49 26.82
C THR A 3 29.15 -57.02 26.89
N ILE A 4 28.52 -56.54 25.83
CA ILE A 4 27.91 -55.20 25.76
C ILE A 4 26.77 -55.19 26.79
N ARG A 5 26.98 -54.63 27.99
CA ARG A 5 25.92 -54.41 28.98
C ARG A 5 25.04 -53.26 28.48
N PRO A 6 23.84 -53.51 27.90
CA PRO A 6 23.06 -52.46 27.23
C PRO A 6 22.46 -51.44 28.21
N PHE A 7 22.46 -51.77 29.51
CA PHE A 7 21.65 -51.15 30.56
C PHE A 7 22.47 -50.47 31.68
N GLY A 8 23.78 -50.25 31.52
CA GLY A 8 24.60 -49.58 32.53
C GLY A 8 24.27 -48.09 32.75
N HIS A 9 23.56 -47.46 31.81
CA HIS A 9 23.32 -46.01 31.78
C HIS A 9 21.90 -45.63 31.33
N LEU A 10 20.85 -46.27 31.88
CA LEU A 10 19.46 -45.89 31.56
C LEU A 10 19.19 -44.41 31.84
N GLY A 11 19.73 -43.86 32.93
CA GLY A 11 19.53 -42.45 33.31
C GLY A 11 20.04 -41.46 32.25
N LEU A 12 21.25 -41.69 31.71
CA LEU A 12 21.81 -40.85 30.65
C LEU A 12 21.02 -40.97 29.34
N LYS A 13 20.53 -42.18 29.02
CA LYS A 13 19.68 -42.39 27.84
C LYS A 13 18.35 -41.64 27.98
N LEU A 14 17.69 -41.73 29.14
CA LEU A 14 16.46 -40.99 29.42
C LEU A 14 16.68 -39.47 29.37
N LEU A 15 17.77 -38.97 29.94
CA LEU A 15 18.14 -37.55 29.87
C LEU A 15 18.34 -37.09 28.43
N SER A 16 19.04 -37.89 27.61
CA SER A 16 19.30 -37.56 26.21
C SER A 16 18.01 -37.51 25.38
N VAL A 17 17.07 -38.45 25.60
CA VAL A 17 15.77 -38.45 24.94
C VAL A 17 14.94 -37.26 25.42
N GLY A 18 14.96 -36.93 26.71
CA GLY A 18 14.28 -35.76 27.25
C GLY A 18 14.80 -34.45 26.64
N LEU A 19 16.11 -34.27 26.54
CA LEU A 19 16.73 -33.12 25.86
C LEU A 19 16.40 -33.09 24.37
N ALA A 20 16.41 -34.23 23.70
CA ALA A 20 16.03 -34.32 22.29
C ALA A 20 14.55 -33.91 22.07
N VAL A 21 13.63 -34.33 22.95
CA VAL A 21 12.22 -33.90 22.87
C VAL A 21 12.07 -32.41 23.18
N LEU A 22 12.78 -31.87 24.17
CA LEU A 22 12.76 -30.43 24.46
C LEU A 22 13.28 -29.59 23.29
N LEU A 23 14.40 -29.98 22.69
CA LEU A 23 14.94 -29.32 21.50
C LEU A 23 14.01 -29.48 20.30
N TRP A 24 13.44 -30.68 20.10
CA TRP A 24 12.47 -30.93 19.04
C TRP A 24 11.24 -30.04 19.18
N MET A 25 10.68 -29.87 20.39
CA MET A 25 9.56 -28.96 20.62
C MET A 25 9.94 -27.50 20.38
N ALA A 26 11.15 -27.09 20.78
CA ALA A 26 11.63 -25.73 20.56
C ALA A 26 11.76 -25.39 19.07
N VAL A 27 12.18 -26.35 18.24
CA VAL A 27 12.37 -26.16 16.78
C VAL A 27 11.08 -26.42 15.98
N SER A 28 10.30 -27.44 16.32
CA SER A 28 9.10 -27.83 15.55
C SER A 28 7.88 -26.92 15.78
N GLY A 29 7.94 -26.00 16.74
CA GLY A 29 6.85 -25.08 17.05
C GLY A 29 6.58 -24.03 15.96
N GLU A 30 7.52 -23.79 15.05
CA GLU A 30 7.39 -22.77 14.01
C GLU A 30 6.74 -23.31 12.74
N GLN A 31 5.41 -23.48 12.77
CA GLN A 31 4.65 -23.69 11.54
C GLN A 31 4.61 -22.37 10.76
N THR A 32 5.39 -22.30 9.68
CA THR A 32 5.31 -21.23 8.68
C THR A 32 4.02 -21.39 7.89
N VAL A 33 3.20 -20.35 7.88
CA VAL A 33 1.96 -20.33 7.09
C VAL A 33 2.04 -19.23 6.04
N GLU A 34 1.33 -19.43 4.94
CA GLU A 34 1.17 -18.42 3.89
C GLU A 34 -0.20 -17.75 4.01
N ARG A 35 -0.23 -16.42 3.95
CA ARG A 35 -1.47 -15.64 3.99
C ARG A 35 -1.44 -14.53 2.93
N GLY A 36 -2.58 -14.30 2.29
CA GLY A 36 -2.80 -13.13 1.46
C GLY A 36 -3.26 -11.96 2.32
N LEU A 37 -2.60 -10.82 2.18
CA LEU A 37 -2.91 -9.57 2.87
C LEU A 37 -3.06 -8.45 1.85
N ARG A 38 -4.07 -7.59 2.04
CA ARG A 38 -4.21 -6.37 1.26
C ARG A 38 -3.41 -5.26 1.93
N VAL A 39 -2.46 -4.70 1.19
CA VAL A 39 -1.53 -3.70 1.72
C VAL A 39 -1.61 -2.42 0.89
N SER A 40 -1.25 -1.29 1.50
CA SER A 40 -1.24 0.01 0.82
C SER A 40 -0.10 0.09 -0.19
N LEU A 41 -0.39 0.70 -1.34
CA LEU A 41 0.59 1.02 -2.38
C LEU A 41 1.03 2.47 -2.23
N GLU A 42 2.31 2.68 -1.95
CA GLU A 42 2.92 4.00 -1.91
C GLU A 42 3.68 4.29 -3.19
N LEU A 43 3.46 5.48 -3.74
CA LEU A 43 4.16 5.97 -4.92
C LEU A 43 5.37 6.80 -4.48
N GLN A 44 6.57 6.41 -4.89
CA GLN A 44 7.81 7.12 -4.56
C GLN A 44 8.46 7.74 -5.79
N GLN A 45 9.23 8.80 -5.55
CA GLN A 45 10.08 9.46 -6.55
C GLN A 45 9.31 9.97 -7.77
N PHE A 46 8.20 10.65 -7.50
CA PHE A 46 7.33 11.23 -8.51
C PHE A 46 8.04 12.40 -9.24
N PRO A 47 8.22 12.37 -10.57
CA PRO A 47 8.87 13.45 -11.30
C PRO A 47 8.03 14.75 -11.30
N PRO A 48 8.65 15.93 -11.13
CA PRO A 48 7.91 17.19 -11.13
C PRO A 48 7.26 17.47 -12.50
N GLY A 49 6.09 18.12 -12.50
CA GLY A 49 5.37 18.51 -13.71
C GLY A 49 4.59 17.40 -14.42
N LEU A 50 4.47 16.23 -13.79
CA LEU A 50 3.55 15.18 -14.22
C LEU A 50 2.38 15.05 -13.25
N GLU A 51 1.26 14.52 -13.72
CA GLU A 51 0.18 14.04 -12.86
C GLU A 51 -0.40 12.73 -13.38
N ILE A 52 -0.98 11.94 -12.48
CA ILE A 52 -1.63 10.67 -12.83
C ILE A 52 -3.05 10.99 -13.27
N GLN A 53 -3.43 10.52 -14.45
CA GLN A 53 -4.82 10.60 -14.89
C GLN A 53 -5.65 9.51 -14.18
N GLY A 54 -6.74 9.94 -13.54
CA GLY A 54 -7.69 9.06 -12.85
C GLY A 54 -7.21 8.64 -11.45
N GLU A 55 -7.90 7.67 -10.87
CA GLU A 55 -7.57 7.15 -9.55
C GLU A 55 -6.63 5.94 -9.67
N PRO A 56 -5.37 6.04 -9.19
CA PRO A 56 -4.47 4.90 -9.16
C PRO A 56 -4.93 3.87 -8.12
N LEU A 57 -4.51 2.62 -8.30
CA LEU A 57 -4.70 1.57 -7.29
C LEU A 57 -4.01 1.99 -5.98
N SER A 58 -4.78 2.11 -4.91
CA SER A 58 -4.27 2.45 -3.57
C SER A 58 -3.85 1.22 -2.76
N THR A 59 -4.24 0.02 -3.19
CA THR A 59 -3.95 -1.23 -2.51
C THR A 59 -3.55 -2.34 -3.47
N VAL A 60 -2.73 -3.27 -2.98
CA VAL A 60 -2.30 -4.48 -3.69
C VAL A 60 -2.41 -5.70 -2.78
N ASP A 61 -2.65 -6.87 -3.36
CA ASP A 61 -2.73 -8.12 -2.62
C ASP A 61 -1.34 -8.78 -2.59
N VAL A 62 -0.81 -8.98 -1.40
CA VAL A 62 0.52 -9.55 -1.16
C VAL A 62 0.38 -10.86 -0.41
N ARG A 63 1.00 -11.92 -0.94
CA ARG A 63 1.11 -13.20 -0.26
C ARG A 63 2.40 -13.23 0.53
N VAL A 64 2.26 -13.38 1.84
CA VAL A 64 3.37 -13.43 2.79
C VAL A 64 3.48 -14.79 3.44
N ARG A 65 4.70 -15.19 3.79
CA ARG A 65 5.05 -16.41 4.51
C ARG A 65 5.76 -16.04 5.81
N GLY A 66 5.37 -16.68 6.91
CA GLY A 66 6.00 -16.45 8.21
C GLY A 66 5.37 -17.28 9.31
N ALA A 67 5.92 -17.19 10.52
CA ALA A 67 5.36 -17.87 11.69
C ALA A 67 3.93 -17.39 11.95
N SER A 68 3.01 -18.32 12.23
CA SER A 68 1.58 -18.01 12.43
C SER A 68 1.32 -16.92 13.48
N GLY A 69 2.11 -16.90 14.56
CA GLY A 69 2.02 -15.88 15.61
C GLY A 69 2.48 -14.49 15.15
N THR A 70 3.51 -14.42 14.30
CA THR A 70 3.99 -13.15 13.72
C THR A 70 2.95 -12.58 12.76
N LEU A 71 2.44 -13.40 11.84
CA LEU A 71 1.43 -12.97 10.86
C LEU A 71 0.11 -12.54 11.49
N GLY A 72 -0.27 -13.12 12.64
CA GLY A 72 -1.48 -12.74 13.37
C GLY A 72 -1.36 -11.44 14.16
N ARG A 73 -0.15 -10.92 14.39
CA ARG A 73 0.11 -9.66 15.12
C ARG A 73 0.36 -8.46 14.21
N LEU A 74 0.39 -8.68 12.90
CA LEU A 74 0.62 -7.62 11.92
C LEU A 74 -0.53 -6.60 11.96
N SER A 75 -0.18 -5.33 12.00
CA SER A 75 -1.10 -4.19 11.91
C SER A 75 -1.13 -3.61 10.50
N PRO A 76 -2.22 -2.89 10.14
CA PRO A 76 -2.25 -2.11 8.90
C PRO A 76 -1.09 -1.10 8.89
N GLY A 77 -0.18 -1.21 7.91
CA GLY A 77 1.01 -0.36 7.79
C GLY A 77 2.34 -1.04 8.08
N ASP A 78 2.35 -2.23 8.70
CA ASP A 78 3.60 -3.00 8.89
C ASP A 78 4.16 -3.50 7.56
N ILE A 79 3.28 -3.72 6.58
CA ILE A 79 3.63 -4.12 5.23
C ILE A 79 3.17 -3.02 4.27
N VAL A 80 4.09 -2.51 3.46
CA VAL A 80 3.85 -1.44 2.49
C VAL A 80 4.50 -1.79 1.17
N ALA A 81 3.73 -1.76 0.08
CA ALA A 81 4.25 -1.93 -1.27
C ALA A 81 4.71 -0.57 -1.81
N VAL A 82 5.93 -0.49 -2.32
CA VAL A 82 6.51 0.76 -2.84
C VAL A 82 6.65 0.67 -4.36
N LEU A 83 6.03 1.59 -5.08
CA LEU A 83 6.18 1.71 -6.53
C LEU A 83 7.05 2.93 -6.86
N ASP A 84 8.19 2.66 -7.50
CA ASP A 84 9.11 3.69 -7.94
C ASP A 84 8.69 4.27 -9.31
N LEU A 85 8.43 5.58 -9.33
CA LEU A 85 7.98 6.32 -10.51
C LEU A 85 9.09 7.17 -11.16
N ARG A 86 10.37 6.99 -10.83
CA ARG A 86 11.49 7.73 -11.47
C ARG A 86 11.50 7.66 -12.99
N ALA A 87 11.08 6.52 -13.55
CA ALA A 87 11.02 6.28 -14.98
C ALA A 87 9.71 6.75 -15.63
N ALA A 88 8.85 7.44 -14.88
CA ALA A 88 7.59 7.98 -15.39
C ALA A 88 7.84 9.06 -16.45
N ARG A 89 7.04 9.00 -17.51
CA ARG A 89 7.01 9.96 -18.62
C ARG A 89 5.56 10.09 -19.07
N VAL A 90 5.26 11.16 -19.78
CA VAL A 90 3.93 11.41 -20.38
C VAL A 90 3.49 10.20 -21.20
N GLY A 91 2.22 9.80 -21.01
CA GLY A 91 1.60 8.66 -21.66
C GLY A 91 1.41 7.45 -20.74
N ARG A 92 0.94 6.36 -21.34
CA ARG A 92 0.64 5.11 -20.62
C ARG A 92 1.93 4.35 -20.35
N ARG A 93 2.15 3.97 -19.09
CA ARG A 93 3.33 3.23 -18.63
C ARG A 93 2.91 2.07 -17.75
N LEU A 94 3.69 0.99 -17.84
CA LEU A 94 3.56 -0.18 -17.00
C LEU A 94 4.72 -0.19 -16.02
N PHE A 95 4.41 -0.34 -14.72
CA PHE A 95 5.42 -0.53 -13.69
C PHE A 95 5.28 -1.93 -13.12
N HIS A 96 6.39 -2.64 -13.04
CA HIS A 96 6.44 -3.95 -12.44
C HIS A 96 6.61 -3.80 -10.92
N LEU A 97 5.80 -4.53 -10.17
CA LEU A 97 5.85 -4.56 -8.72
C LEU A 97 6.41 -5.92 -8.29
N THR A 98 7.59 -5.92 -7.71
CA THR A 98 8.30 -7.13 -7.29
C THR A 98 8.25 -7.31 -5.77
N PRO A 99 8.40 -8.54 -5.25
CA PRO A 99 8.42 -8.79 -3.81
C PRO A 99 9.45 -7.95 -3.04
N GLU A 100 10.59 -7.63 -3.64
CA GLU A 100 11.67 -6.83 -3.03
C GLU A 100 11.29 -5.37 -2.83
N GLN A 101 10.28 -4.89 -3.56
CA GLN A 101 9.74 -3.55 -3.43
C GLN A 101 8.67 -3.45 -2.32
N VAL A 102 8.34 -4.56 -1.66
CA VAL A 102 7.44 -4.59 -0.51
C VAL A 102 8.27 -4.57 0.76
N ARG A 103 8.08 -3.53 1.58
CA ARG A 103 8.68 -3.43 2.91
C ARG A 103 7.89 -4.32 3.86
N SER A 104 8.56 -5.29 4.49
CA SER A 104 7.99 -6.18 5.49
C SER A 104 8.85 -6.22 6.76
N PRO A 105 8.26 -6.51 7.93
CA PRO A 105 9.01 -6.66 9.17
C PRO A 105 9.80 -7.97 9.21
N PHE A 106 10.72 -8.08 10.16
CA PHE A 106 11.54 -9.29 10.34
C PHE A 106 10.67 -10.53 10.59
N GLY A 107 11.03 -11.64 9.95
CA GLY A 107 10.29 -12.92 10.05
C GLY A 107 9.06 -13.02 9.14
N VAL A 108 8.87 -12.06 8.23
CA VAL A 108 7.83 -12.09 7.20
C VAL A 108 8.47 -11.99 5.82
N GLU A 109 8.38 -13.08 5.05
CA GLU A 109 8.84 -13.17 3.67
C GLU A 109 7.69 -12.87 2.71
N VAL A 110 7.93 -12.02 1.71
CA VAL A 110 6.95 -11.74 0.66
C VAL A 110 7.17 -12.74 -0.48
N VAL A 111 6.17 -13.56 -0.75
CA VAL A 111 6.24 -14.65 -1.75
C VAL A 111 5.72 -14.20 -3.10
N GLN A 112 4.65 -13.41 -3.10
CA GLN A 112 4.00 -12.97 -4.34
C GLN A 112 3.30 -11.64 -4.14
N VAL A 113 3.28 -10.83 -5.19
CA VAL A 113 2.52 -9.59 -5.26
C VAL A 113 1.54 -9.65 -6.43
N THR A 114 0.30 -9.23 -6.20
CA THR A 114 -0.77 -9.21 -7.18
C THR A 114 -1.48 -7.85 -7.16
N PRO A 115 -1.61 -7.15 -8.29
CA PRO A 115 -1.06 -7.51 -9.60
C PRO A 115 0.47 -7.32 -9.66
N PRO A 116 1.19 -8.10 -10.50
CA PRO A 116 2.64 -7.93 -10.70
C PRO A 116 2.98 -6.71 -11.56
N THR A 117 1.98 -6.07 -12.18
CA THR A 117 2.16 -4.90 -13.03
C THR A 117 1.01 -3.94 -12.85
N VAL A 118 1.35 -2.67 -12.62
CA VAL A 118 0.40 -1.56 -12.47
C VAL A 118 0.50 -0.67 -13.70
N ALA A 119 -0.63 -0.48 -14.38
CA ALA A 119 -0.72 0.44 -15.51
C ALA A 119 -1.11 1.83 -14.98
N LEU A 120 -0.25 2.81 -15.22
CA LEU A 120 -0.50 4.21 -14.88
C LEU A 120 -0.44 5.06 -16.15
N LEU A 121 -1.25 6.10 -16.20
CA LEU A 121 -1.28 7.07 -17.29
C LEU A 121 -0.87 8.42 -16.74
N PHE A 122 0.22 8.97 -17.26
CA PHE A 122 0.71 10.28 -16.85
C PHE A 122 0.42 11.34 -17.90
N GLU A 123 0.02 12.50 -17.43
CA GLU A 123 -0.16 13.71 -18.23
C GLU A 123 0.74 14.82 -17.69
N LYS A 124 0.89 15.89 -18.47
CA LYS A 124 1.56 17.09 -17.97
C LYS A 124 0.65 17.74 -16.93
N SER A 125 1.27 18.17 -15.83
CA SER A 125 0.61 19.06 -14.89
C SER A 125 0.46 20.42 -15.57
N THR A 126 -0.77 20.93 -15.61
CA THR A 126 -1.08 22.26 -16.14
C THR A 126 -1.83 23.07 -15.09
N THR A 127 -1.71 24.37 -15.22
CA THR A 127 -2.31 25.35 -14.32
C THR A 127 -3.29 26.20 -15.08
N ARG A 128 -4.48 26.43 -14.52
CA ARG A 128 -5.47 27.35 -15.08
C ARG A 128 -6.12 28.19 -13.99
N GLN A 129 -6.33 29.47 -14.28
CA GLN A 129 -7.17 30.32 -13.45
C GLN A 129 -8.64 30.15 -13.84
N VAL A 130 -9.48 29.86 -12.86
CA VAL A 130 -10.93 29.68 -13.04
C VAL A 130 -11.70 30.65 -12.16
N PRO A 131 -12.84 31.18 -12.63
CA PRO A 131 -13.68 32.07 -11.83
C PRO A 131 -14.34 31.30 -10.68
N VAL A 132 -14.48 31.97 -9.53
CA VAL A 132 -15.23 31.44 -8.38
C VAL A 132 -16.67 31.91 -8.49
N VAL A 133 -17.60 30.95 -8.53
CA VAL A 133 -19.04 31.22 -8.61
C VAL A 133 -19.70 30.75 -7.31
N PRO A 134 -20.22 31.68 -6.46
CA PRO A 134 -20.93 31.30 -5.25
C PRO A 134 -22.18 30.49 -5.55
N ALA A 135 -22.27 29.27 -5.00
CA ALA A 135 -23.49 28.48 -5.08
C ALA A 135 -24.47 29.01 -4.02
N VAL A 136 -25.59 29.57 -4.48
CA VAL A 136 -26.67 29.99 -3.57
C VAL A 136 -27.65 28.83 -3.47
N ASP A 137 -27.71 28.20 -2.30
CA ASP A 137 -28.67 27.14 -2.03
C ASP A 137 -29.89 27.67 -1.25
N GLY A 138 -31.07 27.11 -1.53
CA GLY A 138 -32.34 27.52 -0.94
C GLY A 138 -33.10 28.64 -1.68
N LYS A 139 -34.29 28.98 -1.15
CA LYS A 139 -35.15 30.06 -1.69
C LYS A 139 -35.09 31.27 -0.76
N PRO A 140 -34.94 32.49 -1.30
CA PRO A 140 -35.07 33.71 -0.51
C PRO A 140 -36.42 33.76 0.23
N ALA A 141 -36.43 34.38 1.40
CA ALA A 141 -37.67 34.63 2.14
C ALA A 141 -38.68 35.44 1.29
N PRO A 142 -40.00 35.30 1.52
CA PRO A 142 -41.00 36.09 0.79
C PRO A 142 -40.71 37.59 0.86
N GLY A 143 -40.64 38.25 -0.30
CA GLY A 143 -40.27 39.67 -0.41
C GLY A 143 -38.79 39.95 -0.65
N TYR A 144 -37.93 38.92 -0.65
CA TYR A 144 -36.49 39.06 -0.92
C TYR A 144 -36.11 38.40 -2.27
N VAL A 145 -35.05 38.91 -2.88
CA VAL A 145 -34.42 38.37 -4.10
C VAL A 145 -32.92 38.23 -3.89
N VAL A 146 -32.29 37.27 -4.58
CA VAL A 146 -30.83 37.15 -4.60
C VAL A 146 -30.25 38.35 -5.34
N GLY A 147 -29.39 39.13 -4.68
CA GLY A 147 -28.67 40.25 -5.27
C GLY A 147 -27.48 39.80 -6.13
N LYS A 148 -26.60 40.74 -6.50
CA LYS A 148 -25.32 40.38 -7.14
C LYS A 148 -24.48 39.56 -6.17
N THR A 149 -24.07 38.37 -6.58
CA THR A 149 -23.10 37.54 -5.86
C THR A 149 -21.69 37.94 -6.31
N ALA A 150 -20.77 38.05 -5.34
CA ALA A 150 -19.36 38.30 -5.59
C ALA A 150 -18.55 37.37 -4.68
N ALA A 151 -17.50 36.78 -5.24
CA ALA A 151 -16.53 35.99 -4.50
C ALA A 151 -15.25 36.80 -4.31
N ASP A 152 -14.65 36.71 -3.13
CA ASP A 152 -13.32 37.22 -2.84
C ASP A 152 -12.46 36.05 -2.33
N PRO A 153 -11.52 35.53 -3.13
CA PRO A 153 -11.06 36.04 -4.43
C PRO A 153 -12.02 35.73 -5.60
N PRO A 154 -12.02 36.54 -6.68
CA PRO A 154 -12.88 36.31 -7.87
C PRO A 154 -12.40 35.16 -8.77
N THR A 155 -11.12 34.78 -8.66
CA THR A 155 -10.49 33.71 -9.43
C THR A 155 -9.57 32.90 -8.56
N VAL A 156 -9.48 31.59 -8.81
CA VAL A 156 -8.56 30.67 -8.14
C VAL A 156 -7.71 29.94 -9.17
N GLU A 157 -6.47 29.66 -8.78
CA GLU A 157 -5.54 28.85 -9.55
C GLU A 157 -5.82 27.37 -9.27
N VAL A 158 -6.04 26.59 -10.33
CA VAL A 158 -6.27 25.14 -10.25
C VAL A 158 -5.15 24.44 -11.00
N VAL A 159 -4.52 23.48 -10.34
CA VAL A 159 -3.44 22.64 -10.87
C VAL A 159 -3.96 21.21 -10.98
N GLY A 160 -3.64 20.53 -12.07
CA GLY A 160 -4.05 19.15 -12.29
C GLY A 160 -3.58 18.58 -13.62
N PRO A 161 -4.02 17.36 -13.98
CA PRO A 161 -3.78 16.78 -15.30
C PRO A 161 -4.38 17.65 -16.39
N GLU A 162 -3.66 17.83 -17.49
CA GLU A 162 -4.09 18.64 -18.65
C GLU A 162 -5.54 18.35 -19.07
N SER A 163 -5.90 17.07 -19.21
CA SER A 163 -7.26 16.67 -19.60
C SER A 163 -8.35 17.02 -18.58
N ALA A 164 -8.01 17.09 -17.30
CA ALA A 164 -8.95 17.48 -16.25
C ALA A 164 -9.14 19.00 -16.25
N ILE A 165 -8.05 19.76 -16.33
CA ILE A 165 -8.07 21.23 -16.31
C ILE A 165 -8.77 21.83 -17.54
N GLU A 166 -8.66 21.20 -18.70
CA GLU A 166 -9.42 21.61 -19.89
C GLU A 166 -10.93 21.55 -19.67
N ARG A 167 -11.40 20.60 -18.84
CA ARG A 167 -12.82 20.43 -18.49
C ARG A 167 -13.29 21.33 -17.33
N VAL A 168 -12.37 21.90 -16.55
CA VAL A 168 -12.75 22.80 -15.45
C VAL A 168 -13.22 24.14 -16.03
N THR A 169 -14.47 24.49 -15.76
CA THR A 169 -15.08 25.74 -16.23
C THR A 169 -15.17 26.77 -15.11
N GLU A 170 -15.53 26.36 -13.90
CA GLU A 170 -15.75 27.22 -12.74
C GLU A 170 -15.49 26.46 -11.44
N ALA A 171 -15.14 27.19 -10.37
CA ALA A 171 -15.03 26.65 -9.03
C ALA A 171 -16.26 27.03 -8.21
N LEU A 172 -16.95 26.03 -7.66
CA LEU A 172 -18.09 26.22 -6.76
C LEU A 172 -17.59 26.37 -5.31
N THR A 173 -18.25 27.25 -4.56
CA THR A 173 -18.10 27.41 -3.10
C THR A 173 -19.46 27.26 -2.43
#